data_AF-A0A199AUU8-F1
#
_entry.id   AF-A0A199AUU8-F1
#
_cell.length_a   1.000
_cell.length_b   1.000
_cell.length_c   1.000
_cell.angle_alpha   90.00
_cell.angle_beta   90.00
_cell.angle_gamma   90.00
#
_symmetry.space_group_name_H-M   'P 1'
#
loop_
_entity.id
_entity.type
_entity.pdbx_description
1 polymer ?
#
loop_
_entity_poly.entity_id
_entity_poly.type
_entity_poly.pdbx_seq_one_letter_code
_entity_poly.pdbx_strand_id
1 'polypeptide(L)'
;MTPPRAGDDDRTRAWSDDLRRELESRLGPTVADTVWVTGSVGRGEAVPGSDLESLAVVDHRDPRAVRRAVAATDLSTPPWYAETSAASAADPRFVRTRAGWSTAAEGWADAPARNLGVVHLGLLADARPLTDDRRDPDLLPRMAVDAVRAHPAVLADVLADALSTRASVPSRLGRTFRGDPVVDLKTAVITPVVKIARWSALRAGVATTSTGSRLELAADPDLLPPDRWESLRVAARFVTGLRWDVRLRADPDGPGTDRVPLSVLTTAERAGLRSVAREISGVQRALDYLRSAGQIRDPG
;
A
#
# COMPACT_ATOMS: atom_id res chain seq x y z
N MET A 1 -30.68 -8.73 18.58
CA MET A 1 -30.07 -7.51 18.03
C MET A 1 -28.69 -7.89 17.55
N THR A 2 -28.56 -8.20 16.26
CA THR A 2 -27.28 -8.59 15.64
C THR A 2 -26.36 -7.37 15.68
N PRO A 3 -25.10 -7.47 16.16
CA PRO A 3 -24.19 -6.34 16.11
C PRO A 3 -24.06 -5.86 14.65
N PRO A 4 -23.92 -4.55 14.41
CA PRO A 4 -23.66 -4.04 13.07
C PRO A 4 -22.40 -4.73 12.53
N ARG A 5 -22.46 -5.24 11.29
CA ARG A 5 -21.27 -5.73 10.61
C ARG A 5 -20.26 -4.58 10.59
N ALA A 6 -19.05 -4.84 11.07
CA ALA A 6 -17.95 -3.90 10.99
C ALA A 6 -17.78 -3.42 9.54
N GLY A 7 -17.46 -2.14 9.33
CA GLY A 7 -17.23 -1.62 7.99
C GLY A 7 -16.07 -2.36 7.32
N ASP A 8 -15.99 -2.34 5.99
CA ASP A 8 -14.95 -3.06 5.24
C ASP A 8 -13.53 -2.64 5.66
N ASP A 9 -13.35 -1.38 6.06
CA ASP A 9 -12.10 -0.84 6.61
C ASP A 9 -11.77 -1.44 7.98
N ASP A 10 -12.79 -1.69 8.81
CA ASP A 10 -12.59 -2.27 10.14
C ASP A 10 -12.11 -3.72 10.03
N ARG A 11 -12.63 -4.46 9.03
CA ARG A 11 -12.22 -5.85 8.75
C ARG A 11 -10.76 -5.95 8.31
N THR A 12 -10.36 -5.11 7.36
CA THR A 12 -8.97 -5.11 6.84
C THR A 12 -7.97 -4.58 7.86
N ARG A 13 -8.35 -3.57 8.63
CA ARG A 13 -7.53 -3.10 9.76
C ARG A 13 -7.38 -4.19 10.82
N ALA A 14 -8.47 -4.83 11.23
CA ALA A 14 -8.41 -5.92 12.21
C ALA A 14 -7.50 -7.07 11.73
N TRP A 15 -7.65 -7.50 10.47
CA TRP A 15 -6.79 -8.51 9.87
C TRP A 15 -5.31 -8.13 9.85
N SER A 16 -4.99 -6.89 9.48
CA SER A 16 -3.62 -6.39 9.46
C SER A 16 -3.03 -6.34 10.88
N ASP A 17 -3.82 -5.92 11.86
CA ASP A 17 -3.41 -5.88 13.27
C ASP A 17 -3.23 -7.28 13.87
N ASP A 18 -4.09 -8.23 13.51
CA ASP A 18 -3.98 -9.63 13.90
C ASP A 18 -2.73 -10.30 13.31
N LEU A 19 -2.46 -10.07 12.02
CA LEU A 19 -1.25 -10.57 11.36
C LEU A 19 0.02 -9.98 11.99
N ARG A 20 -0.02 -8.69 12.35
CA ARG A 20 1.07 -8.01 13.04
C ARG A 20 1.33 -8.61 14.43
N ARG A 21 0.29 -8.88 15.21
CA ARG A 21 0.39 -9.54 16.53
C ARG A 21 0.94 -10.96 16.43
N GLU A 22 0.51 -11.73 15.41
CA GLU A 22 1.08 -13.06 15.19
C GLU A 22 2.57 -12.97 14.85
N LEU A 23 2.95 -12.09 13.94
CA LEU A 23 4.35 -11.90 13.57
C LEU A 23 5.19 -11.44 14.77
N GLU A 24 4.66 -10.55 15.61
CA GLU A 24 5.28 -10.14 16.88
C GLU A 24 5.53 -11.34 17.81
N SER A 25 4.51 -12.18 18.00
CA SER A 25 4.57 -13.39 18.82
C SER A 25 5.65 -14.37 18.31
N ARG A 26 5.73 -14.58 16.99
CA ARG A 26 6.72 -15.47 16.36
C ARG A 26 8.16 -14.97 16.48
N LEU A 27 8.37 -13.66 16.33
CA LEU A 27 9.70 -13.06 16.40
C LEU A 27 10.20 -12.89 17.85
N GLY A 28 9.27 -12.81 18.80
CA GLY A 28 9.56 -12.52 20.19
C GLY A 28 9.94 -11.04 20.41
N PRO A 29 9.82 -10.54 21.65
CA PRO A 29 9.83 -9.11 21.94
C PRO A 29 11.14 -8.41 21.55
N THR A 30 12.28 -9.12 21.62
CA THR A 30 13.58 -8.54 21.29
C THR A 30 13.76 -8.23 19.81
N VAL A 31 13.26 -9.10 18.92
CA VAL A 31 13.35 -8.90 17.47
C VAL A 31 12.18 -8.05 16.99
N ALA A 32 10.97 -8.30 17.52
CA ALA A 32 9.77 -7.54 17.18
C ALA A 32 9.97 -6.03 17.36
N ASP A 33 10.67 -5.61 18.42
CA ASP A 33 11.00 -4.20 18.70
C ASP A 33 12.03 -3.57 17.72
N THR A 34 12.43 -4.30 16.68
CA THR A 34 13.25 -3.76 15.59
C THR A 34 12.57 -3.84 14.24
N VAL A 35 11.36 -4.40 14.14
CA VAL A 35 10.71 -4.70 12.87
C VAL A 35 9.52 -3.76 12.62
N TRP A 36 9.38 -3.36 11.36
CA TRP A 36 8.22 -2.68 10.81
C TRP A 36 7.63 -3.56 9.73
N VAL A 37 6.29 -3.64 9.69
CA VAL A 37 5.56 -4.15 8.52
C VAL A 37 5.33 -2.99 7.55
N THR A 38 5.36 -3.26 6.25
CA THR A 38 5.07 -2.25 5.23
C THR A 38 4.03 -2.79 4.24
N GLY A 39 3.86 -2.11 3.10
CA GLY A 39 2.86 -2.47 2.10
C GLY A 39 1.46 -2.53 2.70
N SER A 40 0.66 -3.53 2.30
CA SER A 40 -0.75 -3.59 2.70
C SER A 40 -0.95 -3.75 4.21
N VAL A 41 -0.07 -4.52 4.88
CA VAL A 41 -0.13 -4.72 6.34
C VAL A 41 0.21 -3.42 7.07
N GLY A 42 1.25 -2.71 6.63
CA GLY A 42 1.65 -1.43 7.24
C GLY A 42 0.59 -0.32 7.09
N ARG A 43 -0.16 -0.32 5.98
CA ARG A 43 -1.29 0.60 5.77
C ARG A 43 -2.57 0.20 6.53
N GLY A 44 -2.63 -1.01 7.08
CA GLY A 44 -3.85 -1.54 7.71
C GLY A 44 -4.92 -1.98 6.70
N GLU A 45 -4.50 -2.37 5.50
CA GLU A 45 -5.36 -2.67 4.35
C GLU A 45 -5.14 -4.09 3.81
N ALA A 46 -4.47 -4.94 4.58
CA ALA A 46 -4.26 -6.33 4.20
C ALA A 46 -5.58 -7.10 4.23
N VAL A 47 -5.70 -8.01 3.28
CA VAL A 47 -6.76 -9.03 3.21
C VAL A 47 -6.10 -10.42 3.29
N PRO A 48 -6.84 -11.50 3.56
CA PRO A 48 -6.31 -12.85 3.48
C PRO A 48 -5.59 -13.12 2.15
N GLY A 49 -4.39 -13.71 2.20
CA GLY A 49 -3.58 -13.93 1.00
C GLY A 49 -2.80 -12.70 0.51
N SER A 50 -2.62 -11.68 1.36
CA SER A 50 -1.77 -10.52 1.04
C SER A 50 -0.31 -10.80 1.36
N ASP A 51 0.58 -10.20 0.56
CA ASP A 51 2.02 -10.24 0.79
C ASP A 51 2.39 -9.63 2.14
N LEU A 52 3.42 -10.19 2.77
CA LEU A 52 4.03 -9.71 3.99
C LEU A 52 5.39 -9.08 3.69
N GLU A 53 5.43 -7.75 3.67
CA GLU A 53 6.67 -6.98 3.60
C GLU A 53 7.15 -6.54 4.98
N SER A 54 8.47 -6.51 5.18
CA SER A 54 9.06 -6.08 6.45
C SER A 54 10.37 -5.31 6.27
N LEU A 55 10.61 -4.37 7.19
CA LEU A 55 11.83 -3.57 7.31
C LEU A 55 12.34 -3.67 8.75
N ALA A 56 13.63 -3.47 8.99
CA ALA A 56 14.17 -3.44 10.34
C ALA A 56 15.13 -2.27 10.63
N VAL A 57 15.00 -1.70 11.84
CA VAL A 57 15.88 -0.68 12.40
C VAL A 57 16.71 -1.28 13.54
N VAL A 58 18.02 -1.37 13.38
CA VAL A 58 18.93 -2.15 14.25
C VAL A 58 20.10 -1.33 14.80
N ASP A 59 19.84 -0.26 15.56
CA ASP A 59 20.89 0.61 16.12
C ASP A 59 21.82 -0.10 17.12
N HIS A 60 21.27 -1.01 17.94
CA HIS A 60 22.01 -1.70 19.01
C HIS A 60 21.79 -3.22 18.99
N ARG A 61 21.31 -3.76 17.87
CA ARG A 61 20.96 -5.18 17.73
C ARG A 61 21.76 -5.80 16.60
N ASP A 62 22.08 -7.10 16.71
CA ASP A 62 22.76 -7.82 15.63
C ASP A 62 21.83 -7.94 14.41
N PRO A 63 22.16 -7.29 13.27
CA PRO A 63 21.36 -7.38 12.05
C PRO A 63 21.18 -8.82 11.57
N ARG A 64 22.16 -9.71 11.81
CA ARG A 64 22.09 -11.11 11.39
C ARG A 64 21.08 -11.90 12.21
N ALA A 65 20.94 -11.59 13.50
CA ALA A 65 19.94 -12.22 14.36
C ALA A 65 18.52 -11.87 13.91
N VAL A 66 18.25 -10.58 13.63
CA VAL A 66 16.95 -10.12 13.11
C VAL A 66 16.63 -10.81 11.78
N ARG A 67 17.57 -10.80 10.84
CA ARG A 67 17.39 -11.45 9.53
C ARG A 67 17.06 -12.94 9.65
N ARG A 68 17.78 -13.68 10.51
CA ARG A 68 17.53 -15.11 10.72
C ARG A 68 16.16 -15.36 11.32
N ALA A 69 15.74 -14.56 12.31
CA ALA A 69 14.43 -14.70 12.94
C ALA A 69 13.30 -14.43 11.94
N VAL A 70 13.42 -13.37 11.12
CA VAL A 70 12.43 -13.07 10.07
C VAL A 70 12.41 -14.16 9.01
N ALA A 71 13.57 -14.64 8.55
CA ALA A 71 13.67 -15.71 7.55
C ALA A 71 13.12 -17.06 8.04
N ALA A 72 13.13 -17.31 9.35
CA ALA A 72 12.60 -18.52 9.96
C ALA A 72 11.09 -18.45 10.26
N THR A 73 10.46 -17.28 10.08
CA THR A 73 9.03 -17.10 10.33
C THR A 73 8.25 -17.35 9.04
N ASP A 74 7.30 -18.28 9.09
CA ASP A 74 6.40 -18.59 7.98
C ASP A 74 4.95 -18.40 8.41
N LEU A 75 4.25 -17.50 7.71
CA LEU A 75 2.83 -17.23 7.87
C LEU A 75 2.04 -17.52 6.58
N SER A 76 2.64 -18.24 5.62
CA SER A 76 2.01 -18.58 4.34
C SER A 76 0.97 -19.70 4.44
N THR A 77 0.86 -20.34 5.61
CA THR A 77 -0.09 -21.41 5.89
C THR A 77 -1.35 -20.89 6.60
N PRO A 78 -2.42 -21.71 6.74
CA PRO A 78 -3.56 -21.33 7.56
C PRO A 78 -3.13 -20.92 8.99
N PRO A 79 -3.82 -19.93 9.60
CA PRO A 79 -4.97 -19.19 9.08
C PRO A 79 -4.61 -17.96 8.23
N TRP A 80 -3.33 -17.61 8.09
CA TRP A 80 -2.91 -16.29 7.60
C TRP A 80 -2.72 -16.20 6.09
N TYR A 81 -2.13 -17.24 5.49
CA TYR A 81 -1.81 -17.26 4.06
C TYR A 81 -1.03 -16.03 3.59
N ALA A 82 -0.20 -15.46 4.46
CA ALA A 82 0.58 -14.26 4.19
C ALA A 82 1.96 -14.65 3.65
N GLU A 83 2.13 -14.56 2.33
CA GLU A 83 3.39 -14.90 1.67
C GLU A 83 4.45 -13.83 1.94
N THR A 84 5.62 -14.26 2.43
CA THR A 84 6.74 -13.31 2.65
C THR A 84 7.26 -12.81 1.32
N SER A 85 7.21 -11.48 1.13
CA SER A 85 7.68 -10.82 -0.08
C SER A 85 9.21 -10.75 -0.13
N ALA A 86 9.76 -10.49 -1.32
CA ALA A 86 11.18 -10.17 -1.50
C ALA A 86 11.60 -8.88 -0.76
N ALA A 87 10.64 -7.99 -0.47
CA ALA A 87 10.84 -6.82 0.38
C ALA A 87 10.71 -7.18 1.86
N SER A 88 11.66 -7.97 2.37
CA SER A 88 11.62 -8.53 3.73
C SER A 88 12.90 -8.24 4.50
N ALA A 89 12.77 -8.04 5.82
CA ALA A 89 13.88 -7.88 6.76
C ALA A 89 14.73 -9.16 6.93
N ALA A 90 14.43 -10.24 6.20
CA ALA A 90 15.35 -11.36 5.97
C ALA A 90 16.54 -10.98 5.05
N ASP A 91 16.35 -10.01 4.16
CA ASP A 91 17.34 -9.51 3.21
C ASP A 91 18.11 -8.31 3.81
N PRO A 92 19.46 -8.28 3.71
CA PRO A 92 20.27 -7.21 4.30
C PRO A 92 19.95 -5.79 3.78
N ARG A 93 19.32 -5.66 2.61
CA ARG A 93 18.95 -4.35 2.04
C ARG A 93 17.87 -3.65 2.87
N PHE A 94 17.05 -4.43 3.59
CA PHE A 94 15.92 -3.98 4.41
C PHE A 94 16.21 -4.01 5.91
N VAL A 95 17.49 -4.05 6.30
CA VAL A 95 17.93 -4.01 7.70
C VAL A 95 19.03 -2.95 7.84
N ARG A 96 18.74 -1.85 8.54
CA ARG A 96 19.68 -0.71 8.67
C ARG A 96 19.59 -0.10 10.07
N THR A 97 20.59 0.69 10.45
CA THR A 97 20.47 1.62 11.58
C THR A 97 19.52 2.76 11.24
N ARG A 98 19.06 3.53 12.23
CA ARG A 98 18.24 4.73 12.00
C ARG A 98 18.95 5.72 11.07
N ALA A 99 20.22 5.98 11.32
CA ALA A 99 21.04 6.84 10.45
C ALA A 99 21.15 6.25 9.03
N GLY A 100 21.34 4.93 8.92
CA GLY A 100 21.42 4.24 7.63
C GLY A 100 20.12 4.29 6.82
N TRP A 101 18.95 4.30 7.48
CA TRP A 101 17.67 4.53 6.80
C TRP A 101 17.52 5.97 6.31
N SER A 102 17.91 6.96 7.12
CA SER A 102 17.90 8.38 6.70
C SER A 102 18.77 8.60 5.46
N THR A 103 20.03 8.15 5.50
CA THR A 103 20.94 8.27 4.35
C THR A 103 20.43 7.51 3.12
N ALA A 104 19.79 6.35 3.31
CA ALA A 104 19.22 5.61 2.19
C ALA A 104 18.03 6.33 1.58
N ALA A 105 17.14 6.91 2.40
CA ALA A 105 15.99 7.67 1.94
C ALA A 105 16.42 8.91 1.15
N GLU A 106 17.38 9.68 1.68
CA GLU A 106 17.99 10.83 0.98
C GLU A 106 18.58 10.40 -0.37
N GLY A 107 19.38 9.32 -0.40
CA GLY A 107 19.96 8.81 -1.64
C GLY A 107 18.93 8.32 -2.66
N TRP A 108 17.80 7.74 -2.21
CA TRP A 108 16.69 7.38 -3.09
C TRP A 108 15.94 8.58 -3.64
N ALA A 109 15.84 9.67 -2.87
CA ALA A 109 15.20 10.90 -3.31
C ALA A 109 16.11 11.72 -4.25
N ASP A 110 17.41 11.74 -4.01
CA ASP A 110 18.41 12.42 -4.85
C ASP A 110 18.56 11.74 -6.23
N ALA A 111 18.53 10.40 -6.27
CA ALA A 111 18.73 9.62 -7.49
C ALA A 111 17.71 8.49 -7.66
N PRO A 112 16.40 8.80 -7.86
CA PRO A 112 15.31 7.81 -7.83
C PRO A 112 15.40 6.71 -8.89
N ALA A 113 16.01 6.99 -10.04
CA ALA A 113 16.24 6.00 -11.09
C ALA A 113 17.24 4.90 -10.67
N ARG A 114 18.07 5.16 -9.65
CA ARG A 114 19.01 4.18 -9.11
C ARG A 114 18.32 3.37 -8.02
N ASN A 115 18.60 2.07 -7.98
CA ASN A 115 18.18 1.18 -6.88
C ASN A 115 16.67 1.24 -6.56
N LEU A 116 15.80 1.44 -7.56
CA LEU A 116 14.34 1.50 -7.36
C LEU A 116 13.92 2.52 -6.29
N GLY A 117 14.51 3.73 -6.29
CA GLY A 117 14.34 4.71 -5.23
C GLY A 117 12.88 5.03 -4.90
N VAL A 118 12.02 5.22 -5.92
CA VAL A 118 10.57 5.46 -5.73
C VAL A 118 9.88 4.30 -5.00
N VAL A 119 10.25 3.05 -5.31
CA VAL A 119 9.69 1.86 -4.66
C VAL A 119 10.11 1.82 -3.19
N HIS A 120 11.38 2.07 -2.89
CA HIS A 120 11.88 2.03 -1.52
C HIS A 120 11.35 3.18 -0.66
N LEU A 121 11.22 4.40 -1.20
CA LEU A 121 10.48 5.48 -0.54
C LEU A 121 9.02 5.07 -0.26
N GLY A 122 8.42 4.30 -1.17
CA GLY A 122 7.11 3.69 -0.98
C GLY A 122 7.03 2.74 0.20
N LEU A 123 8.03 1.88 0.38
CA LEU A 123 8.13 0.97 1.53
C LEU A 123 8.29 1.74 2.84
N LEU A 124 9.06 2.83 2.85
CA LEU A 124 9.18 3.68 4.05
C LEU A 124 7.86 4.38 4.38
N ALA A 125 7.21 4.97 3.38
CA ALA A 125 5.96 5.69 3.56
C ALA A 125 4.86 4.78 4.14
N ASP A 126 4.81 3.52 3.73
CA ASP A 126 3.80 2.55 4.16
C ASP A 126 4.16 1.84 5.48
N ALA A 127 5.33 2.10 6.06
CA ALA A 127 5.83 1.33 7.19
C ALA A 127 5.11 1.67 8.51
N ARG A 128 4.67 0.64 9.21
CA ARG A 128 4.12 0.70 10.57
C ARG A 128 4.92 -0.24 11.47
N PRO A 129 5.26 0.17 12.70
CA PRO A 129 6.00 -0.69 13.61
C PRO A 129 5.23 -1.96 13.92
N LEU A 130 5.96 -3.04 14.19
CA LEU A 130 5.36 -4.31 14.59
C LEU A 130 4.74 -4.22 16.00
N THR A 131 5.38 -3.49 16.92
CA THR A 131 4.91 -3.27 18.29
C THR A 131 4.13 -1.95 18.42
N ASP A 132 3.06 -1.91 19.24
CA ASP A 132 2.20 -0.73 19.39
C ASP A 132 2.74 0.33 20.35
N ASP A 133 3.63 -0.07 21.26
CA ASP A 133 4.20 0.71 22.36
C ASP A 133 5.48 1.47 21.97
N ARG A 134 5.75 1.60 20.66
CA ARG A 134 6.87 2.42 20.19
C ARG A 134 6.64 3.90 20.48
N ARG A 135 7.69 4.55 21.00
CA ARG A 135 7.74 6.02 21.17
C ARG A 135 7.59 6.79 19.86
N ASP A 136 7.93 6.16 18.74
CA ASP A 136 8.00 6.81 17.44
C ASP A 136 7.46 5.90 16.32
N PRO A 137 6.12 5.77 16.19
CA PRO A 137 5.50 4.90 15.20
C PRO A 137 5.72 5.37 13.76
N ASP A 138 5.74 6.68 13.52
CA ASP A 138 5.89 7.22 12.16
C ASP A 138 7.36 7.45 11.75
N LEU A 139 8.32 6.83 12.43
CA LEU A 139 9.75 6.99 12.15
C LEU A 139 10.09 6.85 10.65
N LEU A 140 9.77 5.69 10.07
CA LEU A 140 10.11 5.39 8.68
C LEU A 140 9.27 6.21 7.68
N PRO A 141 7.94 6.39 7.88
CA PRO A 141 7.16 7.30 7.04
C PRO A 141 7.68 8.76 7.06
N ARG A 142 8.10 9.28 8.22
CA ARG A 142 8.67 10.63 8.30
C ARG A 142 10.02 10.74 7.59
N MET A 143 10.86 9.70 7.62
CA MET A 143 12.09 9.70 6.81
C MET A 143 11.81 9.80 5.30
N ALA A 144 10.75 9.18 4.81
CA ALA A 144 10.35 9.32 3.41
C ALA A 144 9.91 10.76 3.09
N VAL A 145 9.10 11.36 3.98
CA VAL A 145 8.68 12.76 3.87
C VAL A 145 9.87 13.73 3.92
N ASP A 146 10.79 13.55 4.86
CA ASP A 146 11.95 14.42 5.03
C ASP A 146 12.91 14.31 3.84
N ALA A 147 13.10 13.10 3.28
CA ALA A 147 13.89 12.91 2.07
C ALA A 147 13.27 13.60 0.85
N VAL A 148 11.93 13.53 0.70
CA VAL A 148 11.21 14.25 -0.35
C VAL A 148 11.32 15.77 -0.14
N ARG A 149 11.22 16.26 1.10
CA ARG A 149 11.40 17.70 1.40
C ARG A 149 12.81 18.18 1.06
N ALA A 150 13.83 17.35 1.30
CA ALA A 150 15.22 17.67 0.96
C ALA A 150 15.48 17.62 -0.56
N HIS A 151 14.79 16.74 -1.29
CA HIS A 151 14.94 16.54 -2.74
C HIS A 151 13.58 16.57 -3.47
N PRO A 152 12.89 17.73 -3.52
CA PRO A 152 11.50 17.81 -3.99
C PRO A 152 11.32 17.36 -5.45
N ALA A 153 12.37 17.45 -6.27
CA ALA A 153 12.36 16.96 -7.66
C ALA A 153 11.91 15.49 -7.79
N VAL A 154 12.14 14.66 -6.78
CA VAL A 154 11.69 13.25 -6.75
C VAL A 154 10.17 13.10 -6.88
N LEU A 155 9.38 14.12 -6.51
CA LEU A 155 7.91 14.07 -6.61
C LEU A 155 7.44 13.86 -8.05
N ALA A 156 8.20 14.32 -9.04
CA ALA A 156 7.91 14.07 -10.44
C ALA A 156 8.04 12.58 -10.79
N ASP A 157 9.07 11.89 -10.28
CA ASP A 157 9.28 10.45 -10.45
C ASP A 157 8.24 9.63 -9.70
N VAL A 158 7.91 10.02 -8.46
CA VAL A 158 6.86 9.37 -7.66
C VAL A 158 5.50 9.51 -8.35
N LEU A 159 5.19 10.68 -8.92
CA LEU A 159 3.96 10.86 -9.70
C LEU A 159 3.98 10.03 -10.99
N ALA A 160 5.10 10.01 -11.72
CA ALA A 160 5.23 9.20 -12.92
C ALA A 160 4.99 7.70 -12.62
N ASP A 161 5.51 7.20 -11.49
CA ASP A 161 5.23 5.84 -11.03
C ASP A 161 3.74 5.62 -10.68
N ALA A 162 3.08 6.61 -10.08
CA ALA A 162 1.63 6.57 -9.79
C ALA A 162 0.76 6.57 -11.05
N LEU A 163 1.23 7.22 -12.12
CA LEU A 163 0.54 7.30 -13.41
C LEU A 163 0.87 6.14 -14.35
N SER A 164 1.97 5.42 -14.11
CA SER A 164 2.41 4.29 -14.94
C SER A 164 1.41 3.12 -14.96
N THR A 165 0.72 2.89 -13.85
CA THR A 165 -0.26 1.82 -13.68
C THR A 165 -1.65 2.39 -13.94
N ARG A 166 -2.11 2.36 -15.19
CA ARG A 166 -3.42 2.93 -15.55
C ARG A 166 -4.56 2.08 -15.04
N ALA A 167 -5.48 2.71 -14.31
CA ALA A 167 -6.68 2.03 -13.87
C ALA A 167 -7.53 1.60 -15.08
N SER A 168 -7.93 0.33 -15.14
CA SER A 168 -8.67 -0.18 -16.29
C SER A 168 -9.44 -1.45 -15.94
N VAL A 169 -10.73 -1.46 -16.28
CA VAL A 169 -11.60 -2.63 -16.07
C VAL A 169 -12.33 -2.90 -17.39
N PRO A 170 -12.30 -4.13 -17.91
CA PRO A 170 -12.97 -4.47 -19.16
C PRO A 170 -14.48 -4.13 -19.17
N SER A 171 -14.93 -3.52 -20.27
CA SER A 171 -16.28 -2.94 -20.38
C SER A 171 -17.39 -3.97 -20.62
N ARG A 172 -17.08 -5.17 -21.13
CA ARG A 172 -18.07 -6.18 -21.50
C ARG A 172 -17.58 -7.58 -21.10
N LEU A 173 -18.50 -8.43 -20.65
CA LEU A 173 -18.36 -9.89 -20.83
C LEU A 173 -18.30 -10.11 -22.35
N GLY A 174 -17.24 -10.72 -22.85
CA GLY A 174 -17.08 -10.93 -24.29
C GLY A 174 -18.30 -11.67 -24.84
N ARG A 175 -19.05 -11.07 -25.77
CA ARG A 175 -20.03 -11.78 -26.62
C ARG A 175 -19.36 -12.49 -27.81
N THR A 176 -18.04 -12.51 -27.84
CA THR A 176 -17.23 -13.22 -28.82
C THR A 176 -16.59 -14.43 -28.14
N PHE A 177 -16.22 -15.45 -28.93
CA PHE A 177 -15.60 -16.73 -28.53
C PHE A 177 -14.30 -16.65 -27.70
N ARG A 178 -13.97 -15.51 -27.09
CA ARG A 178 -12.75 -15.22 -26.32
C ARG A 178 -13.00 -15.19 -24.81
N GLY A 179 -13.56 -16.27 -24.25
CA GLY A 179 -13.59 -16.53 -22.80
C GLY A 179 -14.23 -15.46 -21.90
N ASP A 180 -14.23 -15.71 -20.59
CA ASP A 180 -14.64 -14.73 -19.58
C ASP A 180 -13.47 -13.75 -19.31
N PRO A 181 -13.65 -12.43 -19.49
CA PRO A 181 -12.60 -11.46 -19.21
C PRO A 181 -12.16 -11.53 -17.74
N VAL A 182 -10.86 -11.54 -17.51
CA VAL A 182 -10.27 -11.52 -16.15
C VAL A 182 -9.81 -10.11 -15.83
N VAL A 183 -10.14 -9.63 -14.64
CA VAL A 183 -9.61 -8.40 -14.06
C VAL A 183 -8.68 -8.77 -12.91
N ASP A 184 -7.52 -8.14 -12.84
CA ASP A 184 -6.65 -8.22 -11.67
C ASP A 184 -6.93 -7.01 -10.77
N LEU A 185 -7.62 -7.21 -9.64
CA LEU A 185 -8.07 -6.12 -8.77
C LEU A 185 -6.90 -5.28 -8.22
N LYS A 186 -5.77 -5.93 -7.93
CA LYS A 186 -4.58 -5.28 -7.36
C LYS A 186 -3.99 -4.30 -8.35
N THR A 187 -3.79 -4.71 -9.60
CA THR A 187 -3.20 -3.86 -10.64
C THR A 187 -4.21 -2.92 -11.29
N ALA A 188 -5.47 -3.32 -11.42
CA ALA A 188 -6.49 -2.55 -12.12
C ALA A 188 -7.01 -1.34 -11.33
N VAL A 189 -7.06 -1.42 -9.99
CA VAL A 189 -7.68 -0.35 -9.18
C VAL A 189 -6.98 -0.07 -7.85
N ILE A 190 -6.44 -1.06 -7.14
CA ILE A 190 -5.84 -0.85 -5.81
C ILE A 190 -4.48 -0.16 -5.91
N THR A 191 -3.57 -0.69 -6.72
CA THR A 191 -2.22 -0.11 -6.91
C THR A 191 -2.29 1.34 -7.40
N PRO A 192 -3.12 1.68 -8.40
CA PRO A 192 -3.31 3.07 -8.82
C PRO A 192 -3.73 4.02 -7.70
N VAL A 193 -4.78 3.68 -6.93
CA VAL A 193 -5.29 4.58 -5.87
C VAL A 193 -4.30 4.70 -4.71
N VAL A 194 -3.64 3.60 -4.31
CA VAL A 194 -2.59 3.61 -3.28
C VAL A 194 -1.42 4.49 -3.69
N LYS A 195 -0.96 4.39 -4.95
CA LYS A 195 0.15 5.20 -5.44
C LYS A 195 -0.21 6.70 -5.53
N ILE A 196 -1.43 7.05 -5.94
CA ILE A 196 -1.92 8.44 -5.92
C ILE A 196 -1.98 8.97 -4.49
N ALA A 197 -2.55 8.20 -3.56
CA ALA A 197 -2.63 8.59 -2.15
C ALA A 197 -1.24 8.81 -1.55
N ARG A 198 -0.30 7.91 -1.85
CA ARG A 198 1.08 8.03 -1.39
C ARG A 198 1.79 9.25 -1.96
N TRP A 199 1.70 9.47 -3.27
CA TRP A 199 2.25 10.67 -3.90
C TRP A 199 1.71 11.95 -3.26
N SER A 200 0.38 12.01 -3.07
CA SER A 200 -0.30 13.17 -2.47
C SER A 200 0.20 13.42 -1.05
N ALA A 201 0.32 12.35 -0.23
CA ALA A 201 0.81 12.44 1.14
C ALA A 201 2.28 12.87 1.23
N LEU A 202 3.16 12.29 0.42
CA LEU A 202 4.57 12.68 0.36
C LEU A 202 4.71 14.14 -0.06
N ARG A 203 3.93 14.59 -1.05
CA ARG A 203 3.84 15.99 -1.45
C ARG A 203 3.45 16.83 -0.23
N ALA A 204 2.31 16.57 0.40
CA ALA A 204 1.79 17.35 1.53
C ALA A 204 2.56 17.20 2.86
N GLY A 205 3.66 16.44 2.90
CA GLY A 205 4.42 16.18 4.12
C GLY A 205 3.68 15.33 5.16
N VAL A 206 2.70 14.53 4.73
CA VAL A 206 1.86 13.68 5.58
C VAL A 206 2.50 12.30 5.74
N ALA A 207 2.76 11.91 6.99
CA ALA A 207 3.43 10.64 7.33
C ALA A 207 2.47 9.50 7.73
N THR A 208 1.15 9.67 7.58
CA THR A 208 0.19 8.59 7.86
C THR A 208 0.30 7.48 6.81
N THR A 209 0.03 6.23 7.20
CA THR A 209 0.19 5.06 6.31
C THR A 209 -1.08 4.72 5.53
N SER A 210 -2.27 4.87 6.12
CA SER A 210 -3.51 4.42 5.46
C SER A 210 -3.84 5.24 4.21
N THR A 211 -4.29 4.58 3.15
CA THR A 211 -4.67 5.21 1.87
C THR A 211 -5.79 6.23 2.09
N GLY A 212 -6.80 5.87 2.90
CA GLY A 212 -7.91 6.76 3.22
C GLY A 212 -7.47 8.04 3.93
N SER A 213 -6.67 7.90 5.00
CA SER A 213 -6.16 9.05 5.76
C SER A 213 -5.23 9.93 4.92
N ARG A 214 -4.41 9.32 4.04
CA ARG A 214 -3.58 10.08 3.09
C ARG A 214 -4.41 10.92 2.14
N LEU A 215 -5.45 10.35 1.54
CA LEU A 215 -6.34 11.09 0.62
C LEU A 215 -7.12 12.22 1.31
N GLU A 216 -7.38 12.12 2.60
CA GLU A 216 -8.05 13.17 3.38
C GLU A 216 -7.09 14.26 3.85
N LEU A 217 -5.98 13.88 4.47
CA LEU A 217 -5.03 14.83 5.02
C LEU A 217 -4.18 15.54 3.95
N ALA A 218 -4.01 14.93 2.78
CA ALA A 218 -3.25 15.48 1.67
C ALA A 218 -4.14 16.03 0.54
N ALA A 219 -5.45 16.17 0.77
CA ALA A 219 -6.35 16.77 -0.19
C ALA A 219 -5.95 18.23 -0.44
N ASP A 220 -5.73 18.56 -1.72
CA ASP A 220 -5.38 19.90 -2.15
C ASP A 220 -6.42 20.39 -3.18
N PRO A 221 -7.26 21.38 -2.83
CA PRO A 221 -8.30 21.89 -3.73
C PRO A 221 -7.74 22.62 -4.96
N ASP A 222 -6.47 23.05 -4.94
CA ASP A 222 -5.80 23.68 -6.08
C ASP A 222 -5.32 22.63 -7.10
N LEU A 223 -5.13 21.37 -6.68
CA LEU A 223 -4.80 20.25 -7.57
C LEU A 223 -6.03 19.55 -8.13
N LEU A 224 -6.99 19.21 -7.27
CA LEU A 224 -8.21 18.53 -7.66
C LEU A 224 -9.39 19.10 -6.86
N PRO A 225 -10.57 19.26 -7.48
CA PRO A 225 -11.79 19.61 -6.77
C PRO A 225 -12.06 18.70 -5.56
N PRO A 226 -12.61 19.21 -4.43
CA PRO A 226 -12.85 18.42 -3.22
C PRO A 226 -13.66 17.12 -3.43
N ASP A 227 -14.62 17.13 -4.34
CA ASP A 227 -15.44 15.97 -4.70
C ASP A 227 -14.63 14.85 -5.36
N ARG A 228 -13.53 15.17 -6.05
CA ARG A 228 -12.61 14.17 -6.62
C ARG A 228 -11.79 13.48 -5.54
N TRP A 229 -11.32 14.20 -4.53
CA TRP A 229 -10.63 13.61 -3.39
C TRP A 229 -11.54 12.66 -2.62
N GLU A 230 -12.79 13.07 -2.37
CA GLU A 230 -13.76 12.21 -1.70
C GLU A 230 -14.13 10.99 -2.56
N SER A 231 -14.26 11.16 -3.88
CA SER A 231 -14.49 10.04 -4.81
C SER A 231 -13.36 9.01 -4.77
N LEU A 232 -12.09 9.43 -4.64
CA LEU A 232 -10.96 8.52 -4.45
C LEU A 232 -11.02 7.76 -3.12
N ARG A 233 -11.44 8.42 -2.03
CA ARG A 233 -11.62 7.77 -0.72
C ARG A 233 -12.70 6.70 -0.78
N VAL A 234 -13.86 7.05 -1.34
CA VAL A 234 -14.97 6.10 -1.55
C VAL A 234 -14.53 4.95 -2.46
N ALA A 235 -13.77 5.25 -3.52
CA ALA A 235 -13.22 4.25 -4.42
C ALA A 235 -12.26 3.28 -3.70
N ALA A 236 -11.32 3.78 -2.91
CA ALA A 236 -10.36 2.99 -2.14
C ALA A 236 -11.08 2.04 -1.16
N ARG A 237 -12.09 2.55 -0.44
CA ARG A 237 -12.93 1.76 0.46
C ARG A 237 -13.66 0.64 -0.28
N PHE A 238 -14.34 0.99 -1.38
CA PHE A 238 -15.08 0.01 -2.20
C PHE A 238 -14.19 -1.12 -2.71
N VAL A 239 -13.02 -0.82 -3.29
CA VAL A 239 -12.16 -1.86 -3.88
C VAL A 239 -11.49 -2.74 -2.83
N THR A 240 -11.22 -2.19 -1.64
CA THR A 240 -10.69 -2.94 -0.51
C THR A 240 -11.73 -3.94 0.01
N GLY A 241 -12.97 -3.50 0.20
CA GLY A 241 -14.09 -4.38 0.56
C GLY A 241 -14.38 -5.45 -0.49
N LEU A 242 -14.43 -5.07 -1.77
CA LEU A 242 -14.60 -6.03 -2.86
C LEU A 242 -13.48 -7.06 -2.90
N ARG A 243 -12.22 -6.63 -2.74
CA ARG A 243 -11.07 -7.55 -2.70
C ARG A 243 -11.18 -8.51 -1.52
N TRP A 244 -11.54 -8.03 -0.34
CA TRP A 244 -11.78 -8.90 0.82
C TRP A 244 -12.82 -9.98 0.52
N ASP A 245 -14.00 -9.57 0.02
CA ASP A 245 -15.08 -10.49 -0.26
C ASP A 245 -14.71 -11.50 -1.36
N VAL A 246 -13.99 -11.06 -2.40
CA VAL A 246 -13.47 -11.95 -3.45
C VAL A 246 -12.49 -12.97 -2.89
N ARG A 247 -11.55 -12.55 -2.04
CA ARG A 247 -10.55 -13.44 -1.43
C ARG A 247 -11.21 -14.48 -0.52
N LEU A 248 -12.30 -14.14 0.16
CA LEU A 248 -13.04 -15.07 1.04
C LEU A 248 -14.08 -15.95 0.32
N ARG A 249 -14.52 -15.59 -0.88
CA ARG A 249 -15.42 -16.43 -1.70
C ARG A 249 -14.72 -17.66 -2.25
N ALA A 250 -13.40 -17.64 -2.29
CA ALA A 250 -12.60 -18.73 -2.80
C ALA A 250 -12.33 -19.75 -1.70
N ASP A 251 -12.80 -20.96 -2.00
CA ASP A 251 -12.32 -22.29 -1.58
C ASP A 251 -12.12 -22.62 -0.08
N PRO A 252 -12.58 -23.81 0.40
CA PRO A 252 -12.12 -24.37 1.68
C PRO A 252 -10.60 -24.48 1.86
N ASP A 253 -9.81 -24.49 0.78
CA ASP A 253 -8.34 -24.67 0.83
C ASP A 253 -7.52 -23.38 1.03
N GLY A 254 -8.17 -22.20 1.12
CA GLY A 254 -7.49 -20.93 1.38
C GLY A 254 -8.01 -19.76 0.55
N PRO A 255 -7.48 -18.55 0.73
CA PRO A 255 -7.99 -17.35 0.07
C PRO A 255 -7.75 -17.39 -1.44
N GLY A 256 -8.66 -16.74 -2.16
CA GLY A 256 -8.62 -16.64 -3.62
C GLY A 256 -7.49 -15.77 -4.13
N THR A 257 -7.52 -15.46 -5.44
CA THR A 257 -6.54 -14.57 -6.06
C THR A 257 -7.15 -13.22 -6.42
N ASP A 258 -6.30 -12.22 -6.66
CA ASP A 258 -6.76 -10.92 -7.18
C ASP A 258 -7.15 -10.97 -8.66
N ARG A 259 -6.90 -12.09 -9.35
CA ARG A 259 -7.26 -12.31 -10.76
C ARG A 259 -8.64 -12.96 -10.84
N VAL A 260 -9.64 -12.13 -11.09
CA VAL A 260 -11.05 -12.49 -10.99
C VAL A 260 -11.70 -12.50 -12.37
N PRO A 261 -12.28 -13.62 -12.82
CA PRO A 261 -13.16 -13.64 -13.99
C PRO A 261 -14.38 -12.76 -13.75
N LEU A 262 -14.76 -11.89 -14.69
CA LEU A 262 -15.86 -10.94 -14.47
C LEU A 262 -17.20 -11.64 -14.26
N SER A 263 -17.39 -12.88 -14.72
CA SER A 263 -18.62 -13.64 -14.49
C SER A 263 -18.86 -13.96 -13.00
N VAL A 264 -17.82 -14.10 -12.18
CA VAL A 264 -17.96 -14.43 -10.75
C VAL A 264 -18.35 -13.23 -9.89
N LEU A 265 -18.23 -12.02 -10.43
CA LEU A 265 -18.68 -10.79 -9.78
C LEU A 265 -20.18 -10.57 -10.03
N THR A 266 -20.88 -10.03 -9.03
CA THR A 266 -22.28 -9.62 -9.21
C THR A 266 -22.39 -8.44 -10.19
N THR A 267 -23.59 -8.18 -10.71
CA THR A 267 -23.83 -7.02 -11.59
C THR A 267 -23.51 -5.70 -10.89
N ALA A 268 -23.83 -5.57 -9.61
CA ALA A 268 -23.51 -4.39 -8.81
C ALA A 268 -22.00 -4.23 -8.61
N GLU A 269 -21.28 -5.31 -8.28
CA GLU A 269 -19.82 -5.29 -8.12
C GLU A 269 -19.11 -4.90 -9.42
N ARG A 270 -19.54 -5.46 -10.56
CA ARG A 270 -19.01 -5.08 -11.87
C ARG A 270 -19.27 -3.61 -12.20
N ALA A 271 -20.44 -3.09 -11.85
CA ALA A 271 -20.77 -1.68 -12.07
C ALA A 271 -19.91 -0.77 -11.18
N GLY A 272 -19.80 -1.07 -9.89
CA GLY A 272 -18.97 -0.35 -8.93
C GLY A 272 -17.49 -0.37 -9.30
N LEU A 273 -16.94 -1.53 -9.64
CA LEU A 273 -15.55 -1.69 -10.07
C LEU A 273 -15.24 -0.85 -11.30
N ARG A 274 -16.14 -0.81 -12.30
CA ARG A 274 -15.99 0.08 -13.46
C ARG A 274 -16.12 1.55 -13.09
N SER A 275 -16.99 1.90 -12.15
CA SER A 275 -17.11 3.27 -11.66
C SER A 275 -15.79 3.73 -11.03
N VAL A 276 -15.24 2.92 -10.12
CA VAL A 276 -13.95 3.19 -9.47
C VAL A 276 -12.83 3.34 -10.49
N ALA A 277 -12.71 2.43 -11.46
CA ALA A 277 -11.68 2.54 -12.48
C ALA A 277 -11.79 3.83 -13.31
N ARG A 278 -13.02 4.31 -13.57
CA ARG A 278 -13.23 5.60 -14.27
C ARG A 278 -12.84 6.79 -13.41
N GLU A 279 -13.18 6.79 -12.12
CA GLU A 279 -12.80 7.85 -11.19
C GLU A 279 -11.28 7.97 -11.07
N ILE A 280 -10.61 6.83 -10.82
CA ILE A 280 -9.14 6.80 -10.73
C ILE A 280 -8.52 7.23 -12.06
N SER A 281 -9.00 6.72 -13.20
CA SER A 281 -8.51 7.15 -14.52
C SER A 281 -8.73 8.63 -14.78
N GLY A 282 -9.84 9.20 -14.31
CA GLY A 282 -10.14 10.62 -14.40
C GLY A 282 -9.12 11.45 -13.66
N VAL A 283 -8.80 11.07 -12.43
CA VAL A 283 -7.76 11.72 -11.63
C VAL A 283 -6.37 11.54 -12.26
N GLN A 284 -6.03 10.33 -12.72
CA GLN A 284 -4.75 10.09 -13.40
C GLN A 284 -4.58 11.02 -14.61
N ARG A 285 -5.63 11.23 -15.42
CA ARG A 285 -5.60 12.18 -16.53
C ARG A 285 -5.44 13.63 -16.08
N ALA A 286 -6.13 14.04 -15.02
CA ALA A 286 -6.02 15.40 -14.49
C ALA A 286 -4.61 15.68 -13.96
N LEU A 287 -4.06 14.76 -13.16
CA LEU A 287 -2.69 14.86 -12.64
C LEU A 287 -1.64 14.81 -13.76
N ASP A 288 -1.83 13.95 -14.77
CA ASP A 288 -0.91 13.88 -15.92
C ASP A 288 -0.91 15.17 -16.76
N TYR A 289 -2.08 15.79 -16.90
CA TYR A 289 -2.21 17.12 -17.52
C TYR A 289 -1.46 18.19 -16.71
N LEU A 290 -1.71 18.28 -15.40
CA LEU A 290 -1.04 19.24 -14.51
C LEU A 290 0.48 19.06 -14.53
N ARG A 291 0.94 17.80 -14.51
CA ARG A 291 2.36 17.44 -14.61
C ARG A 291 2.95 17.92 -15.93
N SER A 292 2.27 17.65 -17.05
CA SER A 292 2.73 18.03 -18.39
C SER A 292 2.70 19.55 -18.63
N ALA A 293 1.80 20.26 -17.95
CA ALA A 293 1.69 21.72 -18.00
C ALA A 293 2.63 22.45 -17.02
N GLY A 294 3.39 21.71 -16.18
CA GLY A 294 4.25 22.31 -15.15
C GLY A 294 3.48 23.03 -14.04
N GLN A 295 2.23 22.62 -13.79
CA GLN A 295 1.31 23.27 -12.84
C GLN A 295 1.29 22.61 -11.46
N ILE A 296 1.99 21.48 -11.29
CA ILE A 296 2.18 20.86 -9.98
C ILE A 296 3.24 21.65 -9.24
N ARG A 297 2.81 22.39 -8.22
CA ARG A 297 3.70 23.09 -7.29
C ARG A 297 4.04 22.20 -6.12
N ASP A 298 5.30 22.26 -5.70
CA ASP A 298 5.72 21.74 -4.40
C ASP A 298 4.98 22.54 -3.32
N PRO A 299 4.38 21.88 -2.32
CA PRO A 299 3.90 22.59 -1.15
C PRO A 299 5.11 23.17 -0.43
N GLY A 300 5.03 24.46 -0.14
CA GLY A 300 6.05 25.17 0.64
C GLY A 300 6.12 24.70 2.08
#